data_AF-A0A7S2GA88-F1
#
_entry.id   AF-A0A7S2GA88-F1
#
_cell.length_a   1.000
_cell.length_b   1.000
_cell.length_c   1.000
_cell.angle_alpha   90.00
_cell.angle_beta   90.00
_cell.angle_gamma   90.00
#
_symmetry.space_group_name_H-M   'P 1'
#
loop_
_entity.id
_entity.type
_entity.pdbx_description
1 polymer ?
#
loop_
_entity_poly.entity_id
_entity_poly.type
_entity_poly.pdbx_seq_one_letter_code
_entity_poly.pdbx_strand_id
1 'polypeptide(L)'
;RLALQRCVEAGEDLGACPSAGCPFMFAWEPDNRRLECPLCQKTFCLVCRTEPWHRGQRCEQFQAERGDADASDKAFAHCASSQRLKQCPKCKFWVEKSDGCDAMHC
;
A
#
# COMPACT_ATOMS: atom_id res chain seq x y z
N ARG A 1 -10.93 10.85 12.33
CA ARG A 1 -9.85 10.21 11.55
C ARG A 1 -8.65 11.16 11.30
N LEU A 2 -8.89 12.44 10.98
CA LEU A 2 -7.83 13.46 10.79
C LEU A 2 -6.91 13.69 12.00
N ALA A 3 -7.44 13.64 13.23
CA ALA A 3 -6.63 13.88 14.44
C ALA A 3 -5.52 12.84 14.66
N LEU A 4 -5.77 11.57 14.29
CA LEU A 4 -4.80 10.48 14.46
C LEU A 4 -3.67 10.57 13.43
N GLN A 5 -3.97 10.95 12.18
CA GLN A 5 -2.94 11.21 11.16
C GLN A 5 -2.01 12.35 11.59
N ARG A 6 -2.56 13.41 12.17
CA ARG A 6 -1.77 14.54 12.68
C ARG A 6 -0.82 14.17 13.83
N CYS A 7 -1.16 13.18 14.66
CA CYS A 7 -0.27 12.69 15.71
C CYS A 7 0.90 11.88 15.14
N VAL A 8 0.66 11.07 14.11
CA VAL A 8 1.71 10.36 13.38
C VAL A 8 2.64 11.35 12.65
N GLU A 9 2.10 12.44 12.12
CA GLU A 9 2.89 13.50 11.49
C GLU A 9 3.67 14.37 12.50
N ALA A 10 3.25 14.40 13.76
CA ALA A 10 3.84 15.24 14.81
C ALA A 10 4.86 14.52 15.71
N GLY A 11 4.86 13.18 15.73
CA GLY A 11 5.84 12.37 16.47
C GLY A 11 6.77 11.67 15.51
N GLU A 12 8.05 12.00 15.54
CA GLU A 12 9.08 11.43 14.64
C GLU A 12 9.16 9.89 14.74
N ASP A 13 8.70 9.31 15.87
CA ASP A 13 8.74 7.87 16.15
C ASP A 13 7.35 7.24 16.31
N LEU A 14 6.29 7.72 15.65
CA LEU A 14 4.96 7.07 15.72
C LEU A 14 4.58 6.37 14.41
N GLY A 15 4.04 5.15 14.53
CA GLY A 15 3.56 4.32 13.43
C GLY A 15 2.11 3.88 13.61
N ALA A 16 1.45 3.57 12.50
CA ALA A 16 0.08 3.05 12.48
C ALA A 16 0.03 1.62 11.96
N CYS A 17 -0.90 0.81 12.48
CA CYS A 17 -1.13 -0.55 12.00
C CYS A 17 -1.48 -0.55 10.49
N PRO A 18 -0.83 -1.38 9.67
CA PRO A 18 -1.11 -1.44 8.22
C PRO A 18 -2.50 -1.99 7.86
N SER A 19 -3.19 -2.63 8.80
CA SER A 19 -4.53 -3.17 8.55
C SER A 19 -5.53 -2.07 8.23
N ALA A 20 -6.25 -2.22 7.12
CA ALA A 20 -7.33 -1.31 6.74
C ALA A 20 -8.36 -1.18 7.89
N GLY A 21 -8.60 0.05 8.35
CA GLY A 21 -9.58 0.35 9.40
C GLY A 21 -9.11 0.10 10.83
N CYS A 22 -7.90 -0.43 11.06
CA CYS A 22 -7.37 -0.62 12.41
C CYS A 22 -6.84 0.70 12.98
N PRO A 23 -7.32 1.17 14.16
CA PRO A 23 -6.88 2.43 14.75
C PRO A 23 -5.61 2.29 15.60
N PHE A 24 -4.99 1.11 15.67
CA PHE A 24 -3.83 0.87 16.52
C PHE A 24 -2.61 1.68 16.04
N MET A 25 -1.94 2.31 17.00
CA MET A 25 -0.68 3.03 16.80
C MET A 25 0.38 2.47 17.74
N PHE A 26 1.64 2.58 17.35
CA PHE A 26 2.79 2.12 18.12
C PHE A 26 3.93 3.12 17.99
N ALA A 27 4.86 3.11 18.95
CA ALA A 27 6.11 3.84 18.83
C ALA A 27 7.13 3.00 18.04
N TRP A 28 7.86 3.65 17.13
CA TRP A 28 8.99 3.06 16.43
C TRP A 28 10.16 2.90 17.38
N GLU A 29 10.68 1.68 17.42
CA GLU A 29 11.89 1.33 18.15
C GLU A 29 12.88 0.84 17.09
N PRO A 30 14.10 1.40 16.97
CA PRO A 30 15.05 1.04 15.91
C PRO A 30 15.36 -0.46 15.81
N ASP A 31 15.34 -1.14 16.97
CA ASP A 31 15.61 -2.56 17.09
C ASP A 31 14.36 -3.43 16.86
N ASN A 32 13.17 -2.83 16.89
CA ASN A 32 11.92 -3.56 16.69
C ASN A 32 11.51 -3.57 15.21
N ARG A 33 11.64 -4.73 14.59
CA ARG A 33 11.23 -4.94 13.20
C ARG A 33 9.86 -5.61 13.05
N ARG A 34 9.24 -6.03 14.16
CA ARG A 34 7.97 -6.77 14.16
C ARG A 34 6.89 -5.99 14.87
N LEU A 35 5.73 -5.90 14.24
CA LEU A 35 4.50 -5.46 14.89
C LEU A 35 3.63 -6.67 15.16
N GLU A 36 3.13 -6.78 16.38
CA GLU A 36 1.99 -7.61 16.72
C GLU A 36 0.87 -6.69 17.19
N CYS A 37 -0.17 -6.56 16.37
CA CYS A 37 -1.23 -5.61 16.66
C CYS A 37 -2.22 -6.23 17.65
N PRO A 38 -2.43 -5.65 18.86
CA PRO A 38 -3.35 -6.20 19.84
C PRO A 38 -4.82 -6.04 19.42
N LEU A 39 -5.13 -5.13 18.48
CA LEU A 39 -6.52 -4.89 18.03
C LEU A 39 -6.95 -5.85 16.93
N CYS A 40 -6.14 -5.99 15.88
CA CYS A 40 -6.48 -6.85 14.75
C CYS A 40 -5.79 -8.23 14.78
N GLN A 41 -4.96 -8.49 15.80
CA GLN A 41 -4.25 -9.77 16.04
C GLN A 41 -3.36 -10.24 14.87
N LYS A 42 -3.04 -9.34 13.96
CA LYS A 42 -2.17 -9.57 12.80
C LYS A 42 -0.73 -9.19 13.13
N THR A 43 0.20 -9.86 12.47
CA THR A 43 1.64 -9.58 12.59
C THR A 43 2.17 -8.97 11.32
N PHE A 44 3.06 -7.98 11.45
CA PHE A 44 3.65 -7.28 10.32
C PHE A 44 5.16 -7.16 10.45
N CYS A 45 5.84 -7.18 9.31
CA CYS A 45 7.17 -6.62 9.20
C CYS A 45 7.08 -5.10 9.16
N LEU A 46 7.72 -4.42 10.11
CA LEU A 46 7.75 -2.97 10.16
C LEU A 46 8.61 -2.40 9.01
N VAL A 47 9.61 -3.14 8.54
CA VAL A 47 10.48 -2.70 7.44
C VAL A 47 9.75 -2.69 6.09
N CYS A 48 9.13 -3.81 5.71
CA CYS A 48 8.47 -3.95 4.40
C CYS A 48 6.93 -3.84 4.47
N ARG A 49 6.37 -3.65 5.66
CA ARG A 49 4.93 -3.46 5.96
C ARG A 49 4.01 -4.61 5.54
N THR A 50 4.57 -5.80 5.31
CA THR A 50 3.81 -6.98 4.88
C THR A 50 3.32 -7.82 6.06
N GLU A 51 2.17 -8.50 5.88
CA GLU A 51 1.59 -9.49 6.79
C GLU A 51 1.55 -10.88 6.14
N PRO A 52 2.00 -11.97 6.79
CA PRO A 52 2.47 -12.01 8.16
C PRO A 52 3.93 -11.60 8.29
N TRP A 53 4.40 -11.47 9.53
CA TRP A 53 5.81 -11.34 9.84
C TRP A 53 6.63 -12.53 9.29
N HIS A 54 7.75 -12.25 8.63
CA HIS A 54 8.62 -13.24 8.01
C HIS A 54 9.94 -13.44 8.80
N ARG A 55 9.90 -14.32 9.81
CA ARG A 55 11.09 -14.61 10.63
C ARG A 55 12.14 -15.36 9.80
N GLY A 56 13.39 -14.88 9.81
CA GLY A 56 14.52 -15.57 9.18
C GLY A 56 14.59 -15.45 7.66
N GLN A 57 13.70 -14.68 7.04
CA GLN A 57 13.76 -14.35 5.61
C GLN A 57 14.03 -12.85 5.44
N ARG A 58 14.78 -12.50 4.39
CA ARG A 58 14.96 -11.10 4.00
C ARG A 58 13.67 -10.57 3.38
N CYS A 59 13.42 -9.27 3.52
CA CYS A 59 12.20 -8.63 3.01
C CYS A 59 12.02 -8.87 1.50
N GLU A 60 13.13 -8.82 0.76
CA GLU A 60 13.18 -8.98 -0.70
C GLU A 60 12.82 -10.41 -1.12
N GLN A 61 13.26 -11.41 -0.36
CA GLN A 61 12.92 -12.82 -0.60
C GLN A 61 11.43 -13.04 -0.37
N PHE A 62 10.92 -12.57 0.77
CA PHE A 62 9.51 -12.70 1.13
C PHE A 62 8.57 -11.99 0.14
N GLN A 63 8.97 -10.82 -0.37
CA GLN A 63 8.21 -10.10 -1.40
C GLN A 63 8.23 -10.82 -2.74
N ALA A 64 9.38 -11.34 -3.17
CA ALA A 64 9.49 -12.09 -4.41
C ALA A 64 8.64 -13.38 -4.40
N GLU A 65 8.60 -14.09 -3.28
CA GLU A 65 7.79 -15.31 -3.11
C GLU A 65 6.29 -15.04 -3.11
N ARG A 66 5.85 -13.87 -2.64
CA ARG A 66 4.43 -13.50 -2.55
C ARG A 66 3.78 -13.07 -3.86
N GLY A 67 4.55 -13.03 -4.93
CA GLY A 67 4.09 -12.52 -6.20
C GLY A 67 4.50 -11.07 -6.34
N ASP A 68 5.15 -10.83 -7.45
CA ASP A 68 5.67 -9.55 -7.89
C ASP A 68 4.58 -8.48 -7.86
N ALA A 69 4.86 -7.31 -7.28
CA ALA A 69 3.98 -6.15 -7.45
C ALA A 69 3.76 -5.87 -8.95
N ASP A 70 4.76 -6.19 -9.80
CA ASP A 70 4.61 -6.15 -11.26
C ASP A 70 3.49 -7.06 -11.77
N ALA A 71 3.20 -8.21 -11.14
CA ALA A 71 2.13 -9.10 -11.60
C ALA A 71 0.76 -8.47 -11.36
N SER A 72 0.58 -7.77 -10.23
CA SER A 72 -0.62 -6.99 -9.95
C SER A 72 -0.74 -5.78 -10.88
N ASP A 73 0.36 -5.08 -11.14
CA ASP A 73 0.39 -3.94 -12.08
C ASP A 73 0.17 -4.37 -13.53
N LYS A 74 0.71 -5.53 -13.95
CA LYS A 74 0.44 -6.16 -15.25
C LYS A 74 -1.02 -6.59 -15.36
N ALA A 75 -1.60 -7.17 -14.30
CA ALA A 75 -3.01 -7.51 -14.26
C ALA A 75 -3.89 -6.26 -14.33
N PHE A 76 -3.52 -5.18 -13.64
CA PHE A 76 -4.21 -3.89 -13.74
C PHE A 76 -4.10 -3.29 -15.14
N ALA A 77 -2.93 -3.29 -15.77
CA ALA A 77 -2.76 -2.82 -17.13
C ALA A 77 -3.60 -3.61 -18.14
N HIS A 78 -3.70 -4.94 -17.97
CA HIS A 78 -4.58 -5.78 -18.78
C HIS A 78 -6.06 -5.40 -18.56
N CYS A 79 -6.52 -5.31 -17.32
CA CYS A 79 -7.88 -4.88 -16.99
C CYS A 79 -8.19 -3.47 -17.53
N ALA A 80 -7.27 -2.53 -17.37
CA ALA A 80 -7.41 -1.15 -17.82
C ALA A 80 -7.55 -1.06 -19.35
N SER A 81 -6.77 -1.86 -20.09
CA SER A 81 -6.91 -1.95 -21.55
C SER A 81 -8.27 -2.54 -21.98
N SER A 82 -8.78 -3.53 -21.24
CA SER A 82 -10.10 -4.14 -21.52
C SER A 82 -11.29 -3.23 -21.21
N GLN A 83 -11.12 -2.30 -20.26
CA GLN A 83 -12.15 -1.36 -19.80
C GLN A 83 -12.06 0.02 -20.46
N ARG A 84 -11.37 0.14 -21.62
CA ARG A 84 -11.19 1.41 -22.37
C ARG A 84 -10.54 2.55 -21.57
N LEU A 85 -9.80 2.25 -20.50
CA LEU A 85 -8.98 3.28 -19.85
C LEU A 85 -7.78 3.60 -20.73
N LYS A 86 -7.40 4.88 -20.80
CA LYS A 86 -6.22 5.36 -21.53
C LYS A 86 -5.29 6.10 -20.60
N GLN A 87 -3.98 5.92 -20.76
CA GLN A 87 -3.02 6.74 -20.04
C GLN A 87 -2.91 8.14 -20.66
N CYS A 88 -3.01 9.17 -19.81
CA CYS A 88 -2.72 10.54 -20.22
C CYS A 88 -1.25 10.65 -20.65
N PRO A 89 -0.94 11.15 -21.86
CA PRO A 89 0.44 11.23 -22.32
C PRO A 89 1.32 12.17 -21.46
N LYS A 90 0.70 13.15 -20.79
CA LYS A 90 1.36 14.18 -19.97
C LYS A 90 1.67 13.72 -18.54
N CYS A 91 0.70 13.17 -17.82
CA CYS A 91 0.86 12.80 -16.40
C CYS A 91 0.87 11.28 -16.15
N LYS A 92 0.63 10.46 -17.19
CA LYS A 92 0.59 8.98 -17.14
C LYS A 92 -0.50 8.36 -16.26
N PHE A 93 -1.41 9.15 -15.70
CA PHE A 93 -2.60 8.64 -15.02
C PHE A 93 -3.55 7.97 -16.01
N TRP A 94 -4.22 6.91 -15.56
CA TRP A 94 -5.26 6.22 -16.31
C TRP A 94 -6.57 7.01 -16.24
N VAL A 95 -7.14 7.32 -17.41
CA VAL A 95 -8.35 8.12 -17.58
C VAL A 95 -9.41 7.26 -18.27
N GLU A 96 -10.60 7.19 -17.67
CA GLU A 96 -11.77 6.54 -18.24
C GLU A 96 -12.53 7.51 -19.14
N LYS A 97 -13.00 7.04 -20.29
CA LYS A 97 -13.82 7.84 -21.20
C LYS A 97 -15.25 7.92 -20.65
N SER A 98 -15.69 9.12 -20.30
CA SER A 98 -17.12 9.42 -20.10
C SER A 98 -17.82 9.52 -21.45
N ASP A 99 -19.09 9.10 -21.51
CA ASP A 99 -19.85 8.94 -22.76
C ASP A 99 -19.87 10.18 -23.68
N GLY A 100 -20.10 9.94 -24.97
CA GLY A 100 -20.54 10.97 -25.93
C GLY A 100 -19.48 11.86 -26.58
N CYS A 101 -18.24 11.96 -26.07
CA CYS A 101 -17.20 12.83 -26.66
C CYS A 101 -15.80 12.17 -26.67
N ASP A 102 -15.05 12.31 -27.77
CA ASP A 102 -13.66 11.81 -27.89
C ASP A 102 -12.61 12.72 -27.24
N ALA A 103 -12.99 13.94 -26.84
CA ALA A 103 -12.12 14.84 -26.11
C ALA A 103 -11.96 14.37 -24.66
N MET A 104 -10.81 13.78 -24.36
CA MET A 104 -10.44 13.35 -23.02
C MET A 104 -9.75 14.50 -22.28
N HIS A 105 -10.29 14.88 -21.12
CA HIS A 105 -9.64 15.80 -20.20
C HIS A 105 -9.10 15.01 -19.01
N CYS A 106 -7.83 15.24 -18.69
CA CYS A 106 -7.17 14.69 -17.52
C CYS A 106 -7.37 15.61 -16.32
#